data_AF-A0AAV7XHN4-F1
#
_entry.id   AF-A0AAV7XHN4-F1
#
_cell.length_a   1.000
_cell.length_b   1.000
_cell.length_c   1.000
_cell.angle_alpha   90.00
_cell.angle_beta   90.00
_cell.angle_gamma   90.00
#
_symmetry.space_group_name_H-M   'P 1'
#
loop_
_entity.id
_entity.type
_entity.pdbx_description
1 polymer ?
#
loop_
_entity_poly.entity_id
_entity_poly.type
_entity_poly.pdbx_seq_one_letter_code
_entity_poly.pdbx_strand_id
1 'polypeptide(L)'
;MITVPVSEDNTPLIWNAEDWIKLREEHRIVGALVGVLPNLPNQEVFHGLPMSLLPEETTLLLELNIICLKKIPSLCHLPGENIIKAFENNRQKTYLEQENQMKEERKLAVMALVDKIVEGRRRKQLGLDTKKKRKKCKNENKSDETEDKEKIVELLKPIEEAERQEVLEEELSKVPPLSKESALTQTFTTHPWLNLESASPFSWTYPNTHEEKIKYRTFKDLWNRGFYISSGHKFGGDFLVYPGDPVKFHSQFIVLCVSHSKVLTVHELVSFGRIGSSVRKSFVLASSPNDSGEVIYQSIKWAGSNPVHIS
;
A
#
# COMPACT_ATOMS: atom_id res chain seq x y z
N MET A 1 20.12 -8.53 9.57
CA MET A 1 20.67 -7.88 8.37
C MET A 1 19.70 -8.12 7.23
N ILE A 2 19.19 -7.07 6.60
CA ILE A 2 18.15 -7.16 5.56
C ILE A 2 18.82 -7.42 4.21
N THR A 3 18.34 -8.41 3.46
CA THR A 3 18.84 -8.67 2.10
C THR A 3 18.02 -7.83 1.12
N VAL A 4 18.67 -6.91 0.42
CA VAL A 4 18.01 -5.98 -0.51
C VAL A 4 18.38 -6.37 -1.95
N PRO A 5 17.40 -6.80 -2.77
CA PRO A 5 17.62 -7.02 -4.18
C PRO A 5 17.85 -5.70 -4.92
N VAL A 6 18.77 -5.74 -5.88
CA VAL A 6 19.06 -4.61 -6.77
C VAL A 6 18.43 -4.89 -8.14
N SER A 7 17.66 -3.92 -8.65
CA SER A 7 17.05 -3.99 -9.99
C SER A 7 18.09 -3.91 -11.11
N GLU A 8 17.66 -4.11 -12.36
CA GLU A 8 18.52 -3.92 -13.54
C GLU A 8 19.08 -2.50 -13.64
N ASP A 9 18.30 -1.50 -13.22
CA ASP A 9 18.68 -0.09 -13.17
C ASP A 9 19.58 0.26 -11.97
N ASN A 10 20.18 -0.75 -11.32
CA ASN A 10 21.01 -0.60 -10.12
C ASN A 10 20.29 0.05 -8.93
N THR A 11 18.95 -0.02 -8.89
CA THR A 11 18.15 0.57 -7.81
C THR A 11 17.86 -0.47 -6.73
N PRO A 12 18.24 -0.23 -5.46
CA PRO A 12 17.92 -1.14 -4.36
C PRO A 12 16.42 -1.05 -4.00
N LEU A 13 15.75 -2.20 -3.95
CA LEU A 13 14.31 -2.30 -3.70
C LEU A 13 14.01 -3.16 -2.48
N ILE A 14 13.19 -2.64 -1.56
CA ILE A 14 12.70 -3.38 -0.39
C ILE A 14 11.25 -3.78 -0.64
N TRP A 15 11.01 -5.09 -0.60
CA TRP A 15 9.71 -5.70 -0.88
C TRP A 15 8.95 -6.05 0.39
N ASN A 16 9.65 -6.41 1.47
CA ASN A 16 9.02 -6.80 2.72
C ASN A 16 8.54 -5.58 3.51
N ALA A 17 7.29 -5.61 3.97
CA ALA A 17 6.68 -4.57 4.77
C ALA A 17 7.32 -4.44 6.17
N GLU A 18 7.71 -5.56 6.78
CA GLU A 18 8.36 -5.56 8.10
C GLU A 18 9.73 -4.88 8.06
N ASP A 19 10.51 -5.19 7.02
CA ASP A 19 11.82 -4.57 6.79
C ASP A 19 11.68 -3.06 6.52
N TRP A 20 10.65 -2.66 5.77
CA TRP A 20 10.36 -1.26 5.53
C TRP A 20 10.00 -0.51 6.83
N ILE A 21 9.09 -1.06 7.63
CA ILE A 21 8.68 -0.47 8.91
C ILE A 21 9.90 -0.32 9.83
N LYS A 22 10.72 -1.37 9.92
CA LYS A 22 11.94 -1.36 10.72
C LYS A 22 12.90 -0.24 10.31
N LEU A 23 13.18 -0.11 9.01
CA LEU A 23 14.06 0.95 8.49
C LEU A 23 13.52 2.35 8.75
N ARG A 24 12.19 2.52 8.69
CA ARG A 24 11.54 3.81 8.93
C ARG A 24 11.56 4.20 10.41
N GLU A 25 11.21 3.27 11.30
CA GLU A 25 11.07 3.54 12.73
C GLU A 25 12.42 3.57 13.45
N GLU A 26 13.29 2.59 13.21
CA GLU A 26 14.56 2.47 13.93
C GLU A 26 15.66 3.34 13.30
N HIS A 27 15.64 3.50 11.98
CA HIS A 27 16.73 4.14 11.23
C HIS A 27 16.34 5.44 10.52
N ARG A 28 15.09 5.90 10.63
CA ARG A 28 14.58 7.14 9.99
C ARG A 28 14.77 7.18 8.47
N ILE A 29 14.80 6.02 7.81
CA ILE A 29 14.88 5.91 6.36
C ILE A 29 13.47 5.95 5.79
N VAL A 30 13.20 6.93 4.92
CA VAL A 30 11.85 7.15 4.39
C VAL A 30 11.63 6.32 3.14
N GLY A 31 12.61 6.35 2.23
CA GLY A 31 12.53 5.80 0.87
C GLY A 31 11.37 6.36 0.04
N ALA A 32 11.26 5.86 -1.19
CA ALA A 32 10.18 6.18 -2.10
C ALA A 32 9.38 4.91 -2.41
N LEU A 33 8.10 4.88 -2.02
CA LEU A 33 7.19 3.81 -2.43
C LEU A 33 6.88 3.96 -3.92
N VAL A 34 7.07 2.89 -4.70
CA VAL A 34 6.90 2.89 -6.17
C VAL A 34 5.77 1.96 -6.62
N GLY A 35 5.33 1.04 -5.76
CA GLY A 35 4.29 0.09 -6.09
C GLY A 35 2.89 0.69 -6.22
N VAL A 36 1.97 -0.10 -6.76
CA VAL A 36 0.55 0.25 -6.89
C VAL A 36 -0.24 -0.41 -5.76
N LEU A 37 -1.19 0.32 -5.18
CA LEU A 37 -2.11 -0.25 -4.19
C LEU A 37 -3.26 -0.99 -4.90
N PRO A 38 -3.46 -2.30 -4.66
CA PRO A 38 -4.47 -3.09 -5.39
C PRO A 38 -5.90 -2.56 -5.24
N ASN A 39 -6.23 -1.97 -4.09
CA ASN A 39 -7.58 -1.49 -3.80
C ASN A 39 -7.87 -0.10 -4.41
N LEU A 40 -6.86 0.62 -4.91
CA LEU A 40 -6.95 2.02 -5.35
C LEU A 40 -6.08 2.24 -6.62
N PRO A 41 -6.46 1.66 -7.77
CA PRO A 41 -5.62 1.64 -8.98
C PRO A 41 -5.44 3.03 -9.64
N ASN A 42 -6.37 3.96 -9.44
CA ASN A 42 -6.36 5.29 -10.07
C ASN A 42 -5.81 6.40 -9.16
N GLN A 43 -5.10 6.05 -8.08
CA GLN A 43 -4.59 7.04 -7.13
C GLN A 43 -3.09 7.25 -7.29
N GLU A 44 -2.70 8.47 -7.63
CA GLU A 44 -1.29 8.89 -7.72
C GLU A 44 -0.72 9.44 -6.39
N VAL A 45 -1.54 9.50 -5.33
CA VAL A 45 -1.17 10.17 -4.08
C VAL A 45 -0.44 9.23 -3.11
N PHE A 46 -0.82 7.95 -3.05
CA PHE A 46 -0.19 6.96 -2.19
C PHE A 46 0.27 5.77 -3.01
N HIS A 47 1.56 5.48 -2.92
CA HIS A 47 2.17 4.31 -3.52
C HIS A 47 2.34 3.20 -2.48
N GLY A 48 2.41 1.97 -2.95
CA GLY A 48 2.69 0.78 -2.15
C GLY A 48 4.13 0.29 -2.29
N LEU A 49 4.41 -0.85 -1.67
CA LEU A 49 5.68 -1.56 -1.87
C LEU A 49 5.78 -2.06 -3.33
N PRO A 50 6.98 -2.12 -3.92
CA PRO A 50 8.29 -1.99 -3.26
C PRO A 50 8.67 -0.54 -2.91
N MET A 51 9.50 -0.42 -1.87
CA MET A 51 10.19 0.82 -1.54
C MET A 51 11.53 0.87 -2.26
N SER A 52 11.74 1.92 -3.04
CA SER A 52 13.03 2.29 -3.62
C SER A 52 13.83 3.14 -2.65
N LEU A 53 15.11 2.78 -2.45
CA LEU A 53 16.04 3.55 -1.63
C LEU A 53 16.77 4.59 -2.48
N LEU A 54 16.99 5.77 -1.91
CA LEU A 54 17.95 6.73 -2.47
C LEU A 54 19.37 6.18 -2.40
N PRO A 55 20.28 6.62 -3.30
CA PRO A 55 21.68 6.23 -3.21
C PRO A 55 22.31 6.57 -1.87
N GLU A 56 21.97 7.73 -1.30
CA GLU A 56 22.45 8.19 -0.01
C GLU A 56 21.93 7.34 1.16
N GLU A 57 20.65 6.96 1.12
CA GLU A 57 20.05 6.04 2.10
C GLU A 57 20.74 4.68 2.05
N THR A 58 21.01 4.18 0.85
CA THR A 58 21.66 2.88 0.62
C THR A 58 23.08 2.86 1.19
N THR A 59 23.90 3.87 0.87
CA THR A 59 25.27 3.95 1.39
C THR A 59 25.29 4.04 2.92
N LEU A 60 24.40 4.84 3.51
CA LEU A 60 24.31 4.95 4.97
C LEU A 60 23.96 3.60 5.61
N LEU A 61 22.97 2.89 5.07
CA LEU A 61 22.54 1.59 5.58
C LEU A 61 23.61 0.50 5.42
N LEU A 62 24.42 0.57 4.36
CA LEU A 62 25.57 -0.30 4.15
C LEU A 62 26.68 -0.02 5.16
N GLU A 63 27.02 1.25 5.41
CA GLU A 63 28.03 1.62 6.42
C GLU A 63 27.63 1.17 7.83
N LEU A 64 26.34 1.21 8.14
CA LEU A 64 25.79 0.74 9.41
C LEU A 64 25.65 -0.80 9.49
N ASN A 65 25.99 -1.53 8.42
CA ASN A 65 25.84 -2.99 8.30
C ASN A 65 24.40 -3.49 8.54
N ILE A 66 23.39 -2.67 8.22
CA ILE A 66 21.98 -3.02 8.39
C ILE A 66 21.49 -3.85 7.21
N ILE A 67 21.93 -3.48 5.99
CA ILE A 67 21.52 -4.11 4.74
C ILE A 67 22.69 -4.82 4.05
N CYS A 68 22.37 -5.77 3.18
CA CYS A 68 23.28 -6.41 2.24
C CYS A 68 22.65 -6.39 0.85
N LEU A 69 23.36 -5.83 -0.13
CA LEU A 69 22.88 -5.77 -1.51
C LEU A 69 23.19 -7.06 -2.27
N LYS A 70 22.18 -7.60 -2.94
CA LYS A 70 22.35 -8.76 -3.81
C LYS A 70 21.76 -8.53 -5.18
N LYS A 71 22.45 -9.01 -6.22
CA LYS A 71 21.91 -9.12 -7.56
C LYS A 71 21.24 -10.48 -7.70
N ILE A 72 19.99 -10.48 -8.16
CA ILE A 72 19.20 -11.70 -8.31
C ILE A 72 18.96 -11.93 -9.80
N PRO A 73 19.68 -12.87 -10.44
CA PRO A 73 19.54 -13.14 -11.87
C PRO A 73 18.13 -13.56 -12.27
N SER A 74 17.37 -14.20 -11.36
CA SER A 74 16.00 -14.65 -11.67
C SER A 74 15.02 -13.49 -11.91
N LEU A 75 15.36 -12.25 -11.53
CA LEU A 75 14.57 -11.07 -11.87
C LEU A 75 14.85 -10.54 -13.28
N CYS A 76 15.98 -10.93 -13.88
CA CYS A 76 16.44 -10.48 -15.20
C CYS A 76 16.09 -11.48 -16.32
N HIS A 77 15.52 -12.63 -15.97
CA HIS A 77 15.27 -13.72 -16.89
C HIS A 77 13.83 -14.21 -16.76
N LEU A 78 13.29 -14.72 -17.86
CA LEU A 78 11.98 -15.36 -17.84
C LEU A 78 11.99 -16.53 -16.83
N PRO A 79 10.90 -16.73 -16.08
CA PRO A 79 10.82 -17.80 -15.11
C PRO A 79 10.92 -19.15 -15.81
N GLY A 80 11.68 -20.08 -15.22
CA GLY A 80 11.77 -21.45 -15.71
C GLY A 80 10.45 -22.21 -15.51
N GLU A 81 10.25 -23.30 -16.25
CA GLU A 81 9.01 -24.10 -16.22
C GLU A 81 8.59 -24.54 -14.81
N ASN A 82 9.54 -24.82 -13.93
CA ASN A 82 9.25 -25.23 -12.55
C ASN A 82 8.55 -24.12 -11.76
N ILE A 83 8.96 -22.87 -11.94
CA ILE A 83 8.35 -21.71 -11.27
C ILE A 83 6.96 -21.47 -11.84
N ILE A 84 6.80 -21.60 -13.16
CA ILE A 84 5.49 -21.47 -13.83
C ILE A 84 4.51 -22.52 -13.28
N LYS A 85 4.92 -23.80 -13.22
CA LYS A 85 4.10 -24.88 -12.64
C LYS A 85 3.78 -24.62 -11.17
N ALA A 86 4.74 -24.16 -10.38
CA ALA A 86 4.51 -23.81 -8.98
C ALA A 86 3.51 -22.65 -8.83
N PHE A 87 3.60 -21.63 -9.69
CA PHE A 87 2.66 -20.51 -9.74
C PHE A 87 1.24 -20.98 -10.12
N GLU A 88 1.11 -21.81 -11.15
CA GLU A 88 -0.18 -22.37 -11.58
C GLU A 88 -0.83 -23.23 -10.49
N ASN A 89 -0.05 -24.09 -9.83
CA ASN A 89 -0.51 -24.89 -8.70
C ASN A 89 -0.98 -24.01 -7.54
N ASN A 90 -0.22 -22.96 -7.20
CA ASN A 90 -0.63 -22.03 -6.16
C ASN A 90 -1.92 -21.29 -6.54
N ARG A 91 -2.04 -20.84 -7.80
CA ARG A 91 -3.25 -20.17 -8.30
C ARG A 91 -4.47 -21.08 -8.25
N GLN A 92 -4.33 -22.36 -8.61
CA GLN A 92 -5.41 -23.35 -8.49
C GLN A 92 -5.79 -23.60 -7.03
N LYS A 93 -4.81 -23.73 -6.13
CA LYS A 93 -5.05 -23.89 -4.70
C LYS A 93 -5.83 -22.71 -4.12
N THR A 94 -5.38 -21.48 -4.38
CA THR A 94 -6.07 -20.27 -3.91
C THR A 94 -7.48 -20.13 -4.50
N TYR A 95 -7.69 -20.53 -5.75
CA TYR A 95 -9.02 -20.57 -6.35
C TYR A 95 -9.96 -21.53 -5.62
N LEU A 96 -9.49 -22.75 -5.31
CA LEU A 96 -10.28 -23.73 -4.55
C LEU A 96 -10.58 -23.26 -3.13
N GLU A 97 -9.61 -22.62 -2.48
CA GLU A 97 -9.80 -22.00 -1.16
C GLU A 97 -10.88 -20.91 -1.20
N GLN A 98 -10.86 -20.04 -2.21
CA GLN A 98 -11.90 -19.01 -2.40
C GLN A 98 -13.28 -19.61 -2.68
N GLU A 99 -13.35 -20.67 -3.48
CA GLU A 99 -14.62 -21.35 -3.77
C GLU A 99 -15.20 -21.99 -2.51
N ASN A 100 -14.36 -22.63 -1.69
CA ASN A 100 -14.79 -23.20 -0.41
C ASN A 100 -15.25 -22.11 0.55
N GLN A 101 -14.51 -21.00 0.65
CA GLN A 101 -14.89 -19.88 1.50
C GLN A 101 -16.21 -19.25 1.06
N MET A 102 -16.45 -19.09 -0.25
CA MET A 102 -17.74 -18.63 -0.78
C MET A 102 -18.89 -19.57 -0.38
N LYS A 103 -18.68 -20.89 -0.49
CA LYS A 103 -19.69 -21.89 -0.10
C LYS A 103 -19.99 -21.82 1.40
N GLU A 104 -18.97 -21.65 2.23
CA GLU A 104 -19.12 -21.50 3.68
C GLU A 104 -19.85 -20.20 4.06
N GLU A 105 -19.47 -19.06 3.48
CA GLU A 105 -20.16 -17.77 3.70
C GLU A 105 -21.62 -17.84 3.24
N ARG A 106 -21.88 -18.49 2.10
CA ARG A 106 -23.25 -18.72 1.62
C ARG A 106 -24.03 -19.65 2.53
N LYS A 107 -23.41 -20.73 3.04
CA LYS A 107 -24.01 -21.63 4.03
C LYS A 107 -24.43 -20.85 5.27
N LEU A 108 -23.56 -20.00 5.82
CA LEU A 108 -23.87 -19.16 6.98
C LEU A 108 -25.02 -18.19 6.70
N ALA A 109 -25.01 -17.54 5.52
CA ALA A 109 -26.09 -16.64 5.13
C ALA A 109 -27.44 -17.36 4.99
N VAL A 110 -27.45 -18.57 4.42
CA VAL A 110 -28.67 -19.40 4.30
C VAL A 110 -29.11 -19.88 5.68
N MET A 111 -28.21 -20.36 6.54
CA MET A 111 -28.53 -20.78 7.91
C MET A 111 -29.18 -19.64 8.71
N ALA A 112 -28.66 -18.42 8.61
CA ALA A 112 -29.26 -17.26 9.28
C ALA A 112 -30.66 -16.89 8.78
N LEU A 113 -31.01 -17.31 7.56
CA LEU A 113 -32.30 -17.05 6.91
C LEU A 113 -33.20 -18.30 6.86
N VAL A 114 -32.73 -19.46 7.33
CA VAL A 114 -33.37 -20.76 7.08
C VAL A 114 -34.80 -20.80 7.61
N ASP A 115 -35.03 -20.26 8.81
CA ASP A 115 -36.36 -20.25 9.43
C ASP A 115 -37.35 -19.40 8.60
N LYS A 116 -36.90 -18.28 8.04
CA LYS A 116 -37.72 -17.43 7.16
C LYS A 116 -37.98 -18.09 5.80
N ILE A 117 -37.01 -18.86 5.30
CA ILE A 117 -37.13 -19.59 4.03
C ILE A 117 -38.15 -20.72 4.18
N VAL A 118 -38.05 -21.51 5.26
CA VAL A 118 -39.00 -22.58 5.59
C VAL A 118 -40.41 -22.01 5.77
N GLU A 119 -40.56 -20.95 6.58
CA GLU A 119 -41.85 -20.27 6.77
C GLU A 119 -42.42 -19.74 5.44
N GLY A 120 -41.57 -19.21 4.57
CA GLY A 120 -41.94 -18.77 3.22
C GLY A 120 -42.39 -19.89 2.30
N ARG A 121 -41.73 -21.06 2.34
CA ARG A 121 -42.13 -22.27 1.58
C ARG A 121 -43.47 -22.82 2.06
N ARG A 122 -43.66 -22.97 3.38
CA ARG A 122 -44.92 -23.43 3.98
C ARG A 122 -46.10 -22.51 3.60
N ARG A 123 -45.91 -21.19 3.61
CA ARG A 123 -46.95 -20.23 3.16
C ARG A 123 -47.34 -20.43 1.70
N LYS A 124 -46.38 -20.68 0.80
CA LYS A 124 -46.67 -20.94 -0.63
C LYS A 124 -47.43 -22.25 -0.81
N GLN A 125 -47.05 -23.30 -0.09
CA GLN A 125 -47.70 -24.61 -0.15
C GLN A 125 -49.16 -24.55 0.34
N LEU A 126 -49.43 -23.71 1.34
CA LEU A 126 -50.77 -23.47 1.89
C LEU A 126 -51.58 -22.42 1.10
N GLY A 127 -51.05 -21.87 0.00
CA GLY A 127 -51.73 -20.90 -0.87
C GLY A 127 -51.90 -19.50 -0.28
N LEU A 128 -51.14 -19.14 0.76
CA LEU A 128 -51.23 -17.84 1.45
C LEU A 128 -50.40 -16.75 0.75
N ASP A 129 -50.95 -15.53 0.68
CA ASP A 129 -50.32 -14.38 0.01
C ASP A 129 -48.93 -14.03 0.61
N THR A 130 -47.90 -14.02 -0.24
CA THR A 130 -46.49 -13.82 0.15
C THR A 130 -46.09 -12.36 0.33
N LYS A 131 -46.93 -11.41 -0.07
CA LYS A 131 -46.69 -9.97 0.12
C LYS A 131 -47.23 -9.55 1.48
N LYS A 132 -46.40 -8.92 2.32
CA LYS A 132 -46.85 -8.03 3.42
C LYS A 132 -47.62 -6.84 2.83
N LYS A 133 -48.82 -7.04 2.29
CA LYS A 133 -49.76 -5.95 2.08
C LYS A 133 -50.16 -5.49 3.48
N ARG A 134 -49.81 -4.25 3.83
CA ARG A 134 -50.40 -3.54 4.98
C ARG A 134 -51.91 -3.74 4.89
N LYS A 135 -52.47 -4.50 5.83
CA LYS A 135 -53.89 -4.84 5.91
C LYS A 135 -54.66 -3.55 6.15
N LYS A 136 -55.25 -2.97 5.09
CA LYS A 136 -56.32 -1.99 5.25
C LYS A 136 -57.59 -2.81 5.43
N CYS A 137 -58.13 -2.81 6.66
CA CYS A 137 -59.37 -3.49 6.99
C CYS A 137 -60.50 -3.08 6.03
N LYS A 138 -61.01 -4.03 5.27
CA LYS A 138 -62.42 -4.04 4.85
C LYS A 138 -62.92 -5.49 4.94
N ASN A 139 -63.99 -5.64 5.71
CA ASN A 139 -64.80 -6.85 5.86
C ASN A 139 -65.32 -7.30 4.49
N GLU A 140 -65.37 -8.61 4.23
CA GLU A 140 -66.63 -9.36 4.14
C GLU A 140 -66.40 -10.83 3.72
N ASN A 141 -67.23 -11.70 4.33
CA ASN A 141 -67.58 -13.09 4.04
C ASN A 141 -66.88 -14.22 4.84
N LYS A 142 -67.76 -15.03 5.47
CA LYS A 142 -67.58 -15.82 6.70
C LYS A 142 -67.66 -17.34 6.45
N SER A 143 -67.34 -17.79 5.24
CA SER A 143 -67.36 -19.22 4.88
C SER A 143 -65.97 -19.89 4.80
N ASP A 144 -64.88 -19.12 4.92
CA ASP A 144 -63.48 -19.64 4.83
C ASP A 144 -62.75 -19.74 6.21
N GLU A 145 -63.41 -19.39 7.31
CA GLU A 145 -62.74 -19.24 8.63
C GLU A 145 -62.17 -20.55 9.21
N THR A 146 -62.66 -21.73 8.84
CA THR A 146 -62.16 -23.02 9.34
C THR A 146 -60.93 -23.49 8.58
N GLU A 147 -60.91 -23.35 7.25
CA GLU A 147 -59.75 -23.68 6.41
C GLU A 147 -58.55 -22.76 6.72
N ASP A 148 -58.82 -21.47 6.93
CA ASP A 148 -57.76 -20.51 7.25
C ASP A 148 -57.17 -20.73 8.66
N LYS A 149 -57.97 -21.23 9.62
CA LYS A 149 -57.48 -21.59 10.97
C LYS A 149 -56.59 -22.83 10.94
N GLU A 150 -56.94 -23.85 10.17
CA GLU A 150 -56.10 -25.05 10.01
C GLU A 150 -54.76 -24.72 9.34
N LYS A 151 -54.76 -23.90 8.29
CA LYS A 151 -53.55 -23.40 7.62
C LYS A 151 -52.64 -22.60 8.57
N ILE A 152 -53.20 -21.82 9.51
CA ILE A 152 -52.43 -21.08 10.53
C ILE A 152 -51.82 -22.01 11.58
N VAL A 153 -52.56 -23.04 12.02
CA VAL A 153 -52.05 -24.03 12.98
C VAL A 153 -50.90 -24.84 12.38
N GLU A 154 -50.96 -25.16 11.10
CA GLU A 154 -49.89 -25.85 10.37
C GLU A 154 -48.62 -24.99 10.22
N LEU A 155 -48.76 -23.69 9.99
CA LEU A 155 -47.63 -22.74 9.95
C LEU A 155 -46.91 -22.59 11.31
N LEU A 156 -47.63 -22.77 12.42
CA LEU A 156 -47.11 -22.64 13.77
C LEU A 156 -46.41 -23.91 14.28
N LYS A 157 -46.43 -25.02 13.52
CA LYS A 157 -45.69 -26.23 13.88
C LYS A 157 -44.18 -25.91 13.97
N PRO A 158 -43.47 -26.40 15.01
CA PRO A 158 -42.03 -26.19 15.13
C PRO A 158 -41.31 -26.71 13.88
N ILE A 159 -40.30 -25.98 13.43
CA ILE A 159 -39.48 -26.38 12.28
C ILE A 159 -38.53 -27.48 12.75
N GLU A 160 -38.57 -28.63 12.10
CA GLU A 160 -37.69 -29.76 12.43
C GLU A 160 -36.27 -29.53 11.90
N GLU A 161 -35.27 -30.06 12.60
CA GLU A 161 -33.85 -29.94 12.22
C GLU A 161 -33.56 -30.56 10.83
N ALA A 162 -34.28 -31.63 10.48
CA ALA A 162 -34.17 -32.29 9.18
C ALA A 162 -34.66 -31.41 8.02
N GLU A 163 -35.76 -30.68 8.22
CA GLU A 163 -36.32 -29.75 7.22
C GLU A 163 -35.38 -28.55 7.00
N ARG A 164 -34.66 -28.13 8.05
CA ARG A 164 -33.59 -27.11 7.94
C ARG A 164 -32.40 -27.61 7.13
N GLN A 165 -31.98 -28.86 7.33
CA GLN A 165 -30.86 -29.47 6.62
C GLN A 165 -31.16 -29.68 5.14
N GLU A 166 -32.37 -30.14 4.81
CA GLU A 166 -32.80 -30.33 3.42
C GLU A 166 -32.85 -29.00 2.64
N VAL A 167 -33.43 -27.96 3.24
CA VAL A 167 -33.45 -26.61 2.64
C VAL A 167 -32.03 -26.07 2.48
N LEU A 168 -31.14 -26.33 3.44
CA LEU A 168 -29.75 -25.90 3.37
C LEU A 168 -29.00 -26.59 2.22
N GLU A 169 -29.12 -27.92 2.09
CA GLU A 169 -28.50 -28.69 1.01
C GLU A 169 -29.03 -28.27 -0.37
N GLU A 170 -30.33 -28.08 -0.50
CA GLU A 170 -30.95 -27.64 -1.75
C GLU A 170 -30.47 -26.24 -2.15
N GLU A 171 -30.40 -25.29 -1.21
CA GLU A 171 -29.92 -23.94 -1.51
C GLU A 171 -28.41 -23.89 -1.77
N LEU A 172 -27.63 -24.77 -1.15
CA LEU A 172 -26.20 -24.94 -1.45
C LEU A 172 -25.97 -25.54 -2.84
N SER A 173 -26.83 -26.47 -3.28
CA SER A 173 -26.74 -27.08 -4.62
C SER A 173 -26.96 -26.08 -5.77
N LYS A 174 -27.70 -24.99 -5.49
CA LYS A 174 -28.00 -23.91 -6.45
C LYS A 174 -26.88 -22.87 -6.56
N VAL A 175 -25.86 -22.92 -5.70
CA VAL A 175 -24.77 -21.95 -5.72
C VAL A 175 -23.90 -22.21 -6.96
N PRO A 176 -23.82 -21.26 -7.91
CA PRO A 176 -22.96 -21.44 -9.06
C PRO A 176 -21.50 -21.49 -8.62
N PRO A 177 -20.65 -22.27 -9.31
CA PRO A 177 -19.21 -22.25 -9.04
C PRO A 177 -18.65 -20.85 -9.29
N LEU A 178 -17.63 -20.47 -8.51
CA LEU A 178 -16.92 -19.21 -8.68
C LEU A 178 -16.39 -19.10 -10.11
N SER A 179 -16.71 -18.02 -10.83
CA SER A 179 -16.16 -17.85 -12.18
C SER A 179 -14.68 -17.51 -12.08
N LYS A 180 -13.85 -18.03 -13.01
CA LYS A 180 -12.40 -17.74 -13.03
C LYS A 180 -12.08 -16.24 -13.17
N GLU A 181 -12.99 -15.48 -13.77
CA GLU A 181 -12.88 -14.03 -13.97
C GLU A 181 -13.20 -13.23 -12.70
N SER A 182 -14.02 -13.77 -11.81
CA SER A 182 -14.37 -13.14 -10.53
C SER A 182 -13.48 -13.59 -9.37
N ALA A 183 -12.64 -14.61 -9.60
CA ALA A 183 -11.66 -15.06 -8.62
C ALA A 183 -10.60 -14.00 -8.37
N LEU A 184 -10.33 -13.72 -7.09
CA LEU A 184 -9.32 -12.75 -6.69
C LEU A 184 -7.93 -13.31 -7.00
N THR A 185 -7.09 -12.49 -7.62
CA THR A 185 -5.67 -12.83 -7.82
C THR A 185 -4.85 -12.19 -6.72
N GLN A 186 -4.14 -13.01 -5.95
CA GLN A 186 -3.26 -12.51 -4.90
C GLN A 186 -2.09 -11.73 -5.52
N THR A 187 -1.89 -10.50 -5.06
CA THR A 187 -0.67 -9.74 -5.32
C THR A 187 0.29 -9.95 -4.15
N PHE A 188 1.48 -10.46 -4.43
CA PHE A 188 2.45 -10.75 -3.39
C PHE A 188 3.22 -9.49 -3.03
N THR A 189 3.38 -9.24 -1.72
CA THR A 189 4.26 -8.18 -1.20
C THR A 189 5.73 -8.56 -1.34
N THR A 190 6.05 -9.86 -1.30
CA THR A 190 7.39 -10.42 -1.49
C THR A 190 7.35 -11.56 -2.51
N HIS A 191 8.33 -11.64 -3.40
CA HIS A 191 8.38 -12.69 -4.42
C HIS A 191 8.52 -14.09 -3.77
N PRO A 192 7.49 -14.96 -3.78
CA PRO A 192 7.50 -16.21 -3.01
C PRO A 192 8.50 -17.25 -3.54
N TRP A 193 8.78 -17.20 -4.85
CA TRP A 193 9.66 -18.14 -5.54
C TRP A 193 11.05 -17.56 -5.79
N LEU A 194 11.47 -16.59 -4.98
CA LEU A 194 12.73 -15.89 -5.20
C LEU A 194 13.87 -16.81 -4.81
N ASN A 195 14.71 -17.19 -5.78
CA ASN A 195 15.88 -17.99 -5.47
C ASN A 195 16.97 -17.08 -4.91
N LEU A 196 17.07 -17.03 -3.58
CA LEU A 196 18.11 -16.28 -2.87
C LEU A 196 19.47 -17.00 -2.87
N GLU A 197 19.53 -18.28 -3.25
CA GLU A 197 20.78 -19.05 -3.32
C GLU A 197 21.60 -18.71 -4.57
N SER A 198 20.93 -18.36 -5.68
CA SER A 198 21.60 -17.90 -6.91
C SER A 198 22.00 -16.42 -6.86
N ALA A 199 21.75 -15.74 -5.74
CA ALA A 199 21.99 -14.33 -5.60
C ALA A 199 23.48 -14.04 -5.34
N SER A 200 24.09 -13.21 -6.18
CA SER A 200 25.48 -12.78 -6.04
C SER A 200 25.56 -11.45 -5.30
N PRO A 201 26.66 -11.17 -4.57
CA PRO A 201 26.84 -9.87 -3.94
C PRO A 201 26.91 -8.76 -5.00
N PHE A 202 26.25 -7.64 -4.74
CA PHE A 202 26.28 -6.48 -5.63
C PHE A 202 27.33 -5.47 -5.15
N SER A 203 28.23 -5.04 -6.04
CA SER A 203 29.24 -4.03 -5.73
C SER A 203 28.62 -2.63 -5.80
N TRP A 204 28.39 -2.03 -4.64
CA TRP A 204 27.88 -0.67 -4.53
C TRP A 204 29.00 0.34 -4.75
N THR A 205 28.81 1.28 -5.66
CA THR A 205 29.87 2.23 -6.03
C THR A 205 29.57 3.67 -5.59
N TYR A 206 28.35 4.01 -5.17
CA TYR A 206 28.02 5.37 -4.73
C TYR A 206 28.54 5.64 -3.30
N PRO A 207 29.10 6.83 -3.00
CA PRO A 207 29.36 7.96 -3.91
C PRO A 207 30.73 7.88 -4.61
N ASN A 208 30.78 8.12 -5.92
CA ASN A 208 32.02 8.16 -6.70
C ASN A 208 32.44 9.59 -7.07
N THR A 209 31.49 10.39 -7.54
CA THR A 209 31.79 11.73 -8.05
C THR A 209 31.88 12.76 -6.92
N HIS A 210 32.48 13.92 -7.20
CA HIS A 210 32.57 15.00 -6.21
C HIS A 210 31.17 15.48 -5.75
N GLU A 211 30.21 15.57 -6.67
CA GLU A 211 28.84 15.99 -6.35
C GLU A 211 28.11 14.95 -5.49
N GLU A 212 28.25 13.65 -5.81
CA GLU A 212 27.69 12.55 -5.02
C GLU A 212 28.29 12.52 -3.61
N LYS A 213 29.60 12.78 -3.47
CA LYS A 213 30.24 12.87 -2.16
C LYS A 213 29.65 14.01 -1.33
N ILE A 214 29.37 15.17 -1.92
CA ILE A 214 28.72 16.29 -1.21
C ILE A 214 27.30 15.90 -0.81
N LYS A 215 26.52 15.29 -1.71
CA LYS A 215 25.15 14.84 -1.43
C LYS A 215 25.13 13.85 -0.27
N TYR A 216 25.99 12.84 -0.31
CA TYR A 216 26.06 11.85 0.74
C TYR A 216 26.51 12.43 2.09
N ARG A 217 27.55 13.29 2.10
CA ARG A 217 27.99 13.99 3.32
C ARG A 217 26.85 14.82 3.91
N THR A 218 26.14 15.57 3.06
CA THR A 218 24.99 16.40 3.45
C THR A 218 23.86 15.55 4.02
N PHE A 219 23.52 14.44 3.37
CA PHE A 219 22.51 13.50 3.83
C PHE A 219 22.87 12.92 5.20
N LYS A 220 24.11 12.41 5.35
CA LYS A 220 24.61 11.82 6.59
C LYS A 220 24.64 12.83 7.74
N ASP A 221 25.07 14.06 7.49
CA ASP A 221 25.08 15.13 8.50
C ASP A 221 23.66 15.48 8.97
N LEU A 222 22.72 15.69 8.04
CA LEU A 222 21.31 15.95 8.38
C LEU A 222 20.67 14.79 9.14
N TRP A 223 20.97 13.55 8.74
CA TRP A 223 20.46 12.35 9.40
C TRP A 223 21.02 12.20 10.83
N ASN A 224 22.31 12.50 11.03
CA ASN A 224 22.96 12.54 12.35
C ASN A 224 22.35 13.62 13.26
N ARG A 225 21.89 14.73 12.69
CA ARG A 225 21.15 15.78 13.41
C ARG A 225 19.71 15.39 13.76
N GLY A 226 19.26 14.19 13.37
CA GLY A 226 17.95 13.64 13.75
C GLY A 226 16.81 13.98 12.78
N PHE A 227 17.11 14.56 11.62
CA PHE A 227 16.07 14.86 10.63
C PHE A 227 15.64 13.61 9.85
N TYR A 228 14.40 13.64 9.36
CA TYR A 228 13.94 12.75 8.30
C TYR A 228 14.20 13.42 6.95
N ILE A 229 14.61 12.64 5.96
CA ILE A 229 15.05 13.15 4.66
C ILE A 229 14.35 12.35 3.56
N SER A 230 13.85 13.05 2.54
CA SER A 230 13.33 12.42 1.31
C SER A 230 13.87 13.13 0.08
N SER A 231 13.58 12.60 -1.11
CA SER A 231 13.94 13.26 -2.38
C SER A 231 13.31 14.66 -2.49
N GLY A 232 14.10 15.64 -2.90
CA GLY A 232 13.70 17.02 -3.17
C GLY A 232 13.45 17.36 -4.62
N HIS A 233 13.57 16.40 -5.53
CA HIS A 233 13.60 16.67 -6.97
C HIS A 233 12.34 17.41 -7.48
N LYS A 234 11.16 17.04 -6.95
CA LYS A 234 9.88 17.69 -7.27
C LYS A 234 9.82 19.18 -6.87
N PHE A 235 10.72 19.62 -5.98
CA PHE A 235 10.78 20.98 -5.44
C PHE A 235 12.07 21.70 -5.84
N GLY A 236 12.81 21.18 -6.83
CA GLY A 236 14.04 21.82 -7.32
C GLY A 236 15.22 21.77 -6.36
N GLY A 237 15.24 20.83 -5.42
CA GLY A 237 16.38 20.52 -4.56
C GLY A 237 16.79 19.05 -4.67
N ASP A 238 17.87 18.67 -3.99
CA ASP A 238 18.25 17.27 -3.84
C ASP A 238 17.44 16.59 -2.75
N PHE A 239 17.20 17.29 -1.64
CA PHE A 239 16.53 16.75 -0.47
C PHE A 239 15.41 17.65 0.05
N LEU A 240 14.38 17.01 0.61
CA LEU A 240 13.46 17.63 1.55
C LEU A 240 13.81 17.18 2.95
N VAL A 241 13.86 18.12 3.89
CA VAL A 241 14.25 17.85 5.27
C VAL A 241 13.07 18.15 6.18
N TYR A 242 12.77 17.19 7.05
CA TYR A 242 11.62 17.18 7.94
C TYR A 242 12.08 17.06 9.40
N PRO A 243 11.47 17.83 10.32
CA PRO A 243 11.78 17.73 11.75
C PRO A 243 11.28 16.43 12.40
N GLY A 244 10.46 15.65 11.71
CA GLY A 244 9.92 14.37 12.14
C GLY A 244 9.40 13.56 10.95
N ASP A 245 8.70 12.45 11.20
CA ASP A 245 8.21 11.56 10.13
C ASP A 245 7.38 12.33 9.07
N PRO A 246 7.70 12.23 7.77
CA PRO A 246 6.98 12.91 6.69
C PRO A 246 5.47 12.64 6.62
N VAL A 247 4.96 11.58 7.25
CA VAL A 247 3.51 11.31 7.38
C VAL A 247 2.84 12.31 8.34
N LYS A 248 3.58 12.78 9.34
CA LYS A 248 3.09 13.67 10.41
C LYS A 248 3.57 15.11 10.25
N PHE A 249 4.71 15.33 9.60
CA PHE A 249 5.36 16.63 9.49
C PHE A 249 5.52 17.06 8.04
N HIS A 250 5.36 18.36 7.79
CA HIS A 250 5.74 18.96 6.51
C HIS A 250 7.25 19.26 6.48
N SER A 251 7.85 19.19 5.29
CA SER A 251 9.26 19.57 5.14
C SER A 251 9.45 21.06 5.39
N GLN A 252 10.52 21.37 6.13
CA GLN A 252 10.90 22.74 6.50
C GLN A 252 11.90 23.33 5.51
N PHE A 253 12.79 22.49 5.00
CA PHE A 253 13.88 22.89 4.11
C PHE A 253 13.81 22.15 2.78
N ILE A 254 14.13 22.88 1.71
CA ILE A 254 14.55 22.32 0.42
C ILE A 254 16.07 22.49 0.38
N VAL A 255 16.80 21.38 0.36
CA VAL A 255 18.27 21.41 0.37
C VAL A 255 18.78 21.09 -1.03
N LEU A 256 19.64 21.96 -1.55
CA LEU A 256 20.37 21.76 -2.80
C LEU A 256 21.87 21.67 -2.49
N CYS A 257 22.49 20.57 -2.89
CA CYS A 257 23.92 20.35 -2.71
C CYS A 257 24.67 20.99 -3.88
N VAL A 258 25.62 21.88 -3.58
CA VAL A 258 26.41 22.59 -4.57
C VAL A 258 27.89 22.50 -4.23
N SER A 259 28.75 22.48 -5.25
CA SER A 259 30.18 22.63 -5.03
C SER A 259 30.46 23.95 -4.32
N HIS A 260 31.36 23.94 -3.35
CA HIS A 260 31.74 25.16 -2.63
C HIS A 260 32.33 26.23 -3.54
N SER A 261 33.03 25.80 -4.60
CA SER A 261 33.60 26.69 -5.62
C SER A 261 32.61 27.14 -6.70
N LYS A 262 31.34 26.68 -6.65
CA LYS A 262 30.35 27.04 -7.67
C LYS A 262 30.01 28.51 -7.56
N VAL A 263 30.30 29.27 -8.62
CA VAL A 263 29.82 30.64 -8.77
C VAL A 263 28.33 30.61 -9.13
N LEU A 264 27.51 31.26 -8.30
CA LEU A 264 26.06 31.37 -8.52
C LEU A 264 25.73 32.65 -9.29
N THR A 265 24.89 32.52 -10.31
CA THR A 265 24.35 33.66 -11.03
C THR A 265 23.19 34.31 -10.25
N VAL A 266 22.93 35.60 -10.52
CA VAL A 266 21.78 36.31 -9.94
C VAL A 266 20.46 35.62 -10.30
N HIS A 267 20.35 35.09 -11.53
CA HIS A 267 19.17 34.35 -11.98
C HIS A 267 18.93 33.06 -11.19
N GLU A 268 19.98 32.30 -10.88
CA GLU A 268 19.87 31.12 -10.01
C GLU A 268 19.40 31.53 -8.61
N LEU A 269 19.99 32.58 -8.02
CA LEU A 269 19.62 33.05 -6.69
C LEU A 269 18.14 33.48 -6.61
N VAL A 270 17.67 34.23 -7.59
CA VAL A 270 16.25 34.63 -7.72
C VAL A 270 15.36 33.40 -7.88
N SER A 271 15.78 32.42 -8.68
CA SER A 271 15.04 31.18 -8.91
C SER A 271 14.90 30.35 -7.62
N PHE A 272 15.98 30.17 -6.86
CA PHE A 272 15.98 29.48 -5.57
C PHE A 272 15.04 30.17 -4.56
N GLY A 273 15.11 31.50 -4.47
CA GLY A 273 14.22 32.29 -3.62
C GLY A 273 12.74 32.14 -4.00
N ARG A 274 12.43 32.14 -5.30
CA ARG A 274 11.06 31.94 -5.81
C ARG A 274 10.53 30.54 -5.48
N ILE A 275 11.34 29.50 -5.72
CA ILE A 275 10.97 28.11 -5.45
C ILE A 275 10.61 27.93 -3.98
N GLY A 276 11.49 28.33 -3.06
CA GLY A 276 11.25 28.21 -1.62
C GLY A 276 10.00 28.97 -1.17
N SER A 277 9.83 30.21 -1.62
CA SER A 277 8.71 31.06 -1.22
C SER A 277 7.35 30.54 -1.73
N SER A 278 7.31 30.01 -2.95
CA SER A 278 6.09 29.45 -3.55
C SER A 278 5.49 28.32 -2.70
N VAL A 279 6.35 27.44 -2.17
CA VAL A 279 5.92 26.28 -1.37
C VAL A 279 6.09 26.49 0.14
N ARG A 280 6.33 27.73 0.57
CA ARG A 280 6.54 28.16 1.96
C ARG A 280 7.61 27.35 2.71
N LYS A 281 8.74 27.09 2.06
CA LYS A 281 9.90 26.37 2.62
C LYS A 281 11.15 27.24 2.54
N SER A 282 12.08 27.03 3.46
CA SER A 282 13.38 27.68 3.38
C SER A 282 14.25 26.94 2.37
N PHE A 283 14.73 27.63 1.34
CA PHE A 283 15.68 27.05 0.39
C PHE A 283 17.09 27.13 0.99
N VAL A 284 17.81 26.01 1.00
CA VAL A 284 19.10 25.89 1.67
C VAL A 284 20.12 25.33 0.68
N LEU A 285 21.24 26.02 0.55
CA LEU A 285 22.42 25.53 -0.15
C LEU A 285 23.31 24.80 0.84
N ALA A 286 23.68 23.55 0.51
CA ALA A 286 24.64 22.77 1.25
C ALA A 286 25.93 22.63 0.42
N SER A 287 27.08 22.91 1.02
CA SER A 287 28.38 22.76 0.37
C SER A 287 29.41 22.18 1.33
N SER A 288 30.41 21.48 0.79
CA SER A 288 31.56 20.96 1.54
C SER A 288 32.82 21.69 1.03
N PRO A 289 33.43 22.60 1.81
CA PRO A 289 34.58 23.37 1.35
C PRO A 289 35.85 22.51 1.19
N ASN A 290 36.02 21.50 2.06
CA ASN A 290 37.17 20.62 2.09
C ASN A 290 36.72 19.15 2.19
N ASP A 291 37.67 18.23 2.06
CA ASP A 291 37.50 16.81 2.39
C ASP A 291 37.45 16.52 3.89
N SER A 292 37.43 17.55 4.74
CA SER A 292 37.30 17.44 6.21
C SER A 292 35.96 16.85 6.67
N GLY A 293 34.97 16.75 5.77
CA GLY A 293 33.66 16.19 6.06
C GLY A 293 32.66 17.19 6.66
N GLU A 294 33.05 18.44 6.87
CA GLU A 294 32.16 19.50 7.34
C GLU A 294 31.22 19.98 6.22
N VAL A 295 29.93 20.11 6.53
CA VAL A 295 28.91 20.63 5.62
C VAL A 295 28.48 22.01 6.08
N ILE A 296 28.61 23.00 5.21
CA ILE A 296 28.18 24.38 5.43
C ILE A 296 26.81 24.58 4.78
N TYR A 297 25.88 25.14 5.55
CA TYR A 297 24.51 25.42 5.12
C TYR A 297 24.26 26.93 5.03
N GLN A 298 23.70 27.38 3.91
CA GLN A 298 23.31 28.77 3.69
C GLN A 298 21.85 28.83 3.25
N SER A 299 20.99 29.52 4.01
CA SER A 299 19.58 29.67 3.64
C SER A 299 19.35 30.91 2.78
N ILE A 300 18.59 30.76 1.71
CA ILE A 300 18.07 31.85 0.88
C ILE A 300 16.61 32.06 1.24
N LYS A 301 16.26 33.30 1.57
CA LYS A 301 14.87 33.72 1.83
C LYS A 301 14.56 34.94 0.98
N TRP A 302 13.41 34.92 0.33
CA TRP A 302 12.91 36.10 -0.39
C TRP A 302 12.43 37.13 0.63
N ALA A 303 12.96 38.35 0.54
CA ALA A 303 12.53 39.46 1.38
C ALA A 303 11.37 40.21 0.70
N GLY A 304 10.16 40.11 1.28
CA GLY A 304 8.98 40.92 0.94
C GLY A 304 7.69 40.21 1.37
N SER A 305 6.82 40.71 2.25
CA SER A 305 6.33 42.08 2.49
C SER A 305 6.20 42.41 4.00
N ASN A 306 7.04 43.29 4.54
CA ASN A 306 6.59 44.18 5.61
C ASN A 306 6.27 45.52 4.92
N PRO A 307 5.14 46.19 5.23
CA PRO A 307 4.95 47.56 4.75
C PRO A 307 6.12 48.38 5.29
N VAL A 308 6.90 48.96 4.39
CA VAL A 308 7.81 50.03 4.75
C VAL A 308 6.90 51.18 5.16
N HIS A 309 6.68 51.35 6.47
CA HIS A 309 6.12 52.58 6.99
C HIS A 309 7.17 53.66 6.75
N ILE A 310 6.94 54.46 5.71
CA ILE A 310 7.61 55.75 5.57
C ILE A 310 6.96 56.63 6.64
N SER A 311 7.65 56.79 7.76
CA SER A 311 7.37 57.85 8.75
C SER A 311 8.15 59.10 8.39
#